data_AF-A0A212CPY2-F1
#
_entry.id   AF-A0A212CPY2-F1
#
_cell.length_a   1.000
_cell.length_b   1.000
_cell.length_c   1.000
_cell.angle_alpha   90.00
_cell.angle_beta   90.00
_cell.angle_gamma   90.00
#
_symmetry.space_group_name_H-M   'P 1'
#
loop_
_entity.id
_entity.type
_entity.pdbx_description
1 polymer ?
#
loop_
_entity_poly.entity_id
_entity_poly.type
_entity_poly.pdbx_seq_one_letter_code
_entity_poly.pdbx_strand_id
1 'polypeptide(L)'
;AGKAHRLSAEERDQLLPNLRAVGWNELEGRDAIFKQFHFKDFNRAFGFMTRVALQAEKLDHHPEWFNVYNKVLLVESAGLESLVLFQVHITLSTHECAGLSERDINLASFIEQVAVSMT
;
A
#
# COMPACT_ATOMS: atom_id res chain seq x y z
N ALA A 1 1.85 18.92 -14.91
CA ALA A 1 2.44 17.59 -15.17
C ALA A 1 1.92 17.08 -16.51
N GLY A 2 2.69 16.28 -17.26
CA GLY A 2 2.18 15.61 -18.46
C GLY A 2 1.10 14.58 -18.12
N LYS A 3 0.40 14.07 -19.13
CA LYS A 3 -0.58 13.00 -18.95
C LYS A 3 0.09 11.75 -18.38
N ALA A 4 -0.56 11.06 -17.46
CA ALA A 4 -0.06 9.77 -17.00
C ALA A 4 -0.15 8.74 -18.11
N HIS A 5 0.89 7.92 -18.25
CA HIS A 5 0.94 6.80 -19.17
C HIS A 5 1.02 5.49 -18.40
N ARG A 6 0.37 4.46 -18.96
CA ARG A 6 0.40 3.12 -18.39
C ARG A 6 1.82 2.56 -18.53
N LEU A 7 2.33 1.91 -17.48
CA LEU A 7 3.64 1.28 -17.49
C LEU A 7 3.75 0.24 -18.61
N SER A 8 4.83 0.31 -19.38
CA SER A 8 5.23 -0.69 -20.38
C SER A 8 5.62 -2.01 -19.71
N ALA A 9 5.78 -3.06 -20.52
CA ALA A 9 6.26 -4.35 -20.01
C ALA A 9 7.66 -4.21 -19.39
N GLU A 10 8.55 -3.49 -20.06
CA GLU A 10 9.92 -3.24 -19.61
C GLU A 10 9.96 -2.44 -18.30
N GLU A 11 9.12 -1.40 -18.18
CA GLU A 11 9.02 -0.61 -16.95
C GLU A 11 8.49 -1.46 -15.78
N ARG A 12 7.50 -2.33 -16.04
CA ARG A 12 6.97 -3.26 -15.04
C ARG A 12 8.03 -4.24 -14.56
N ASP A 13 8.79 -4.80 -15.48
CA ASP A 13 9.86 -5.76 -15.18
C ASP A 13 10.97 -5.12 -14.34
N GLN A 14 11.20 -3.81 -14.47
CA GLN A 14 12.19 -3.07 -13.70
C GLN A 14 11.66 -2.61 -12.33
N LEU A 15 10.43 -2.10 -12.27
CA LEU A 15 9.92 -1.37 -11.10
C LEU A 15 9.15 -2.26 -10.12
N LEU A 16 8.36 -3.23 -10.60
CA LEU A 16 7.51 -4.05 -9.74
C LEU A 16 8.26 -5.05 -8.85
N PRO A 17 9.41 -5.65 -9.24
CA PRO A 17 10.08 -6.63 -8.38
C PRO A 17 10.42 -6.10 -6.98
N ASN A 18 10.81 -4.83 -6.86
CA ASN A 18 11.14 -4.21 -5.57
C ASN A 18 9.90 -4.08 -4.68
N LEU A 19 8.75 -3.72 -5.25
CA LEU A 19 7.49 -3.63 -4.51
C LEU A 19 7.00 -5.03 -4.12
N ARG A 20 7.14 -6.03 -5.00
CA ARG A 20 6.82 -7.44 -4.69
C ARG A 20 7.67 -7.99 -3.55
N ALA A 21 8.96 -7.67 -3.52
CA ALA A 21 9.87 -8.12 -2.46
C ALA A 21 9.44 -7.64 -1.06
N VAL A 22 8.69 -6.54 -0.97
CA VAL A 22 8.14 -6.02 0.29
C VAL A 22 6.64 -6.27 0.43
N GLY A 23 6.04 -7.12 -0.40
CA GLY A 23 4.68 -7.63 -0.22
C GLY A 23 3.57 -6.89 -0.96
N TRP A 24 3.89 -6.00 -1.91
CA TRP A 24 2.88 -5.53 -2.87
C TRP A 24 2.62 -6.60 -3.93
N ASN A 25 1.36 -6.75 -4.32
CA ASN A 25 0.95 -7.72 -5.33
C ASN A 25 0.05 -7.05 -6.37
N GLU A 26 0.05 -7.57 -7.60
CA GLU A 26 -0.91 -7.14 -8.62
C GLU A 26 -2.29 -7.75 -8.33
N LEU A 27 -3.36 -7.00 -8.58
CA LEU A 27 -4.73 -7.52 -8.46
C LEU A 27 -5.13 -8.33 -9.70
N GLU A 28 -5.82 -9.44 -9.47
CA GLU A 28 -6.45 -10.19 -10.55
C GLU A 28 -7.66 -9.41 -11.11
N GLY A 29 -7.77 -9.32 -12.44
CA GLY A 29 -8.88 -8.64 -13.10
C GLY A 29 -8.84 -7.11 -13.07
N ARG A 30 -7.81 -6.49 -12.49
CA ARG A 30 -7.63 -5.03 -12.46
C ARG A 30 -6.15 -4.66 -12.52
N ASP A 31 -5.79 -3.72 -13.38
CA ASP A 31 -4.41 -3.22 -13.47
C ASP A 31 -4.09 -2.25 -12.31
N ALA A 32 -3.77 -2.84 -11.17
CA ALA A 32 -3.53 -2.17 -9.90
C ALA A 32 -2.61 -3.02 -9.03
N ILE A 33 -1.93 -2.38 -8.07
CA ILE A 33 -1.17 -3.07 -7.03
C ILE A 33 -1.86 -2.89 -5.68
N PHE A 34 -1.75 -3.88 -4.81
CA PHE A 34 -2.32 -3.87 -3.48
C PHE A 34 -1.35 -4.38 -2.41
N LYS A 35 -1.51 -3.86 -1.18
CA LYS A 35 -0.82 -4.37 0.02
C LYS A 35 -1.66 -4.13 1.27
N GLN A 36 -1.50 -5.00 2.26
CA GLN A 36 -2.12 -4.87 3.58
C GLN A 36 -1.05 -4.53 4.63
N PHE A 37 -1.27 -3.46 5.38
CA PHE A 37 -0.41 -3.02 6.49
C PHE A 37 -1.10 -3.31 7.82
N HIS A 38 -0.30 -3.67 8.83
CA HIS A 38 -0.78 -4.01 10.17
C HIS A 38 -0.12 -3.12 11.22
N PHE A 39 -0.90 -2.58 12.13
CA PHE A 39 -0.45 -1.68 13.19
C PHE A 39 -0.96 -2.14 14.55
N LYS A 40 -0.19 -1.84 15.60
CA LYS A 40 -0.51 -2.21 17.00
C LYS A 40 -1.79 -1.53 17.53
N ASP A 41 -2.06 -0.30 17.08
CA ASP A 41 -3.19 0.50 17.55
C ASP A 41 -3.69 1.46 16.46
N PHE A 42 -4.88 2.03 16.68
CA PHE A 42 -5.52 2.95 15.75
C PHE A 42 -4.70 4.22 15.53
N ASN A 43 -4.04 4.73 16.57
CA ASN A 43 -3.30 5.98 16.48
C ASN A 43 -2.12 5.85 15.52
N ARG A 44 -1.40 4.72 15.58
CA ARG A 44 -0.33 4.40 14.61
C ARG A 44 -0.88 4.24 13.20
N ALA A 45 -1.96 3.49 13.02
CA ALA A 45 -2.58 3.31 11.70
C ALA A 45 -3.01 4.65 11.09
N PHE A 46 -3.67 5.50 11.88
CA PHE A 46 -4.17 6.79 11.40
C PHE A 46 -3.04 7.82 11.19
N GLY A 47 -1.98 7.77 12.01
CA GLY A 47 -0.77 8.56 11.80
C GLY A 47 -0.04 8.19 10.51
N PHE A 48 0.04 6.89 10.20
CA PHE A 48 0.52 6.39 8.90
C PHE A 48 -0.34 6.93 7.76
N MET A 49 -1.66 6.78 7.85
CA MET A 49 -2.61 7.25 6.84
C MET A 49 -2.48 8.77 6.61
N THR A 50 -2.34 9.56 7.67
CA THR A 50 -2.19 11.02 7.58
C THR A 50 -0.92 11.41 6.80
N ARG A 51 0.20 10.75 7.06
CA ARG A 51 1.46 11.00 6.32
C ARG A 51 1.33 10.65 4.84
N VAL A 52 0.65 9.54 4.52
CA VAL A 52 0.35 9.15 3.14
C VAL A 52 -0.57 10.16 2.46
N ALA A 53 -1.62 10.64 3.14
CA ALA A 53 -2.54 11.64 2.62
C ALA A 53 -1.85 12.96 2.26
N LEU A 54 -0.92 13.44 3.09
CA LEU A 54 -0.14 14.64 2.80
C LEU A 54 0.73 14.50 1.54
N GLN A 55 1.31 13.32 1.32
CA GLN A 55 2.08 13.05 0.11
C GLN A 55 1.19 12.86 -1.11
N ALA A 56 0.03 12.20 -0.95
CA ALA A 56 -0.95 12.04 -2.02
C ALA A 56 -1.43 13.39 -2.57
N GLU A 57 -1.74 14.35 -1.68
CA GLU A 57 -2.07 15.73 -2.07
C GLU A 57 -0.93 16.41 -2.82
N LYS A 58 0.32 16.24 -2.37
CA LYS A 58 1.49 16.81 -3.06
C LYS A 58 1.71 16.22 -4.45
N LEU A 59 1.38 14.94 -4.63
CA LEU A 59 1.55 14.22 -5.90
C LEU A 59 0.32 14.34 -6.82
N ASP A 60 -0.80 14.90 -6.33
CA ASP A 60 -2.11 14.85 -6.99
C ASP A 60 -2.46 13.42 -7.45
N HIS A 61 -2.21 12.46 -6.55
CA HIS A 61 -2.44 11.04 -6.79
C HIS A 61 -2.83 10.36 -5.49
N HIS A 62 -4.06 9.84 -5.42
CA HIS A 62 -4.66 9.36 -4.18
C HIS A 62 -4.79 7.84 -4.15
N PRO A 63 -4.55 7.20 -2.99
CA PRO A 63 -4.78 5.77 -2.85
C PRO A 63 -6.27 5.44 -2.72
N GLU A 64 -6.65 4.25 -3.14
CA GLU A 64 -7.85 3.60 -2.66
C GLU A 64 -7.50 2.80 -1.40
N TRP A 65 -8.19 3.05 -0.28
CA TRP A 65 -7.88 2.32 0.94
C TRP A 65 -9.09 1.95 1.78
N PHE A 66 -8.90 0.95 2.62
CA PHE A 66 -9.85 0.49 3.60
C PHE A 66 -9.13 0.31 4.94
N ASN A 67 -9.66 0.89 6.01
CA ASN A 67 -9.10 0.76 7.36
C ASN A 67 -10.09 0.05 8.27
N VAL A 68 -9.65 -1.03 8.91
CA VAL A 68 -10.49 -1.85 9.78
C VAL A 68 -9.73 -2.34 11.01
N TYR A 69 -10.43 -2.41 12.12
CA TYR A 69 -9.97 -3.05 13.34
C TYR A 69 -10.20 -4.56 13.26
N ASN A 70 -9.19 -5.36 13.59
CA ASN A 70 -9.35 -6.81 13.68
C ASN A 70 -8.63 -7.40 14.90
N LYS A 71 -9.15 -8.52 15.41
CA LYS A 71 -8.52 -9.34 16.43
C LYS A 71 -8.00 -10.60 15.75
N VAL A 72 -6.69 -10.72 15.61
CA VAL A 72 -6.05 -11.91 15.06
C VAL A 72 -5.76 -12.87 16.22
N LEU A 73 -6.20 -14.12 16.07
CA LEU A 73 -5.83 -15.22 16.96
C LEU A 73 -4.65 -15.94 16.33
N LEU A 74 -3.49 -15.86 16.97
CA LEU A 74 -2.35 -16.70 16.64
C LEU A 74 -2.38 -17.92 17.55
N VAL A 75 -2.49 -19.10 16.94
CA VAL A 75 -2.35 -20.38 17.63
C VAL A 75 -0.92 -20.84 17.37
N GLU A 76 -0.02 -20.58 18.33
CA GLU A 76 1.31 -21.19 18.29
C GLU A 76 1.34 -22.44 19.17
N SER A 77 2.29 -23.33 18.90
CA SER A 77 2.49 -24.57 19.67
C SER A 77 2.79 -24.34 21.16
N ALA A 78 3.10 -23.11 21.58
CA ALA A 78 3.34 -22.71 22.97
C ALA A 78 2.11 -22.08 23.68
N GLY A 79 1.00 -21.81 22.96
CA GLY A 79 -0.18 -21.19 23.56
C GLY A 79 -0.97 -20.31 22.57
N LEU A 80 -2.16 -19.90 23.01
CA LEU A 80 -3.03 -19.00 22.26
C LEU A 80 -2.69 -17.54 22.60
N GLU A 81 -2.12 -16.82 21.66
CA GLU A 81 -1.93 -15.37 21.77
C GLU A 81 -2.92 -14.65 20.87
N SER A 82 -3.63 -13.67 21.44
CA SER A 82 -4.49 -12.81 20.65
C SER A 82 -3.81 -11.46 20.44
N LEU A 83 -3.50 -11.17 19.19
CA LEU A 83 -2.98 -9.88 18.76
C LEU A 83 -4.12 -9.03 18.22
N VAL A 84 -4.31 -7.88 18.84
CA VAL A 84 -5.18 -6.84 18.31
C VAL A 84 -4.38 -6.05 17.28
N LEU A 85 -4.86 -6.02 16.03
CA LEU A 85 -4.19 -5.33 14.93
C LEU A 85 -5.17 -4.46 14.16
N PHE A 86 -4.73 -3.24 13.86
CA PHE A 86 -5.41 -2.35 12.94
C PHE A 86 -4.83 -2.57 11.54
N GLN A 87 -5.70 -2.82 10.57
CA GLN A 87 -5.31 -3.10 9.20
C GLN A 87 -5.61 -1.90 8.31
N VAL A 88 -4.67 -1.56 7.43
CA VAL A 88 -4.89 -0.62 6.33
C VAL A 88 -4.61 -1.36 5.04
N HIS A 89 -5.64 -1.57 4.24
CA HIS A 89 -5.53 -2.17 2.92
C HIS A 89 -5.42 -1.03 1.91
N ILE A 90 -4.40 -1.05 1.07
CA ILE A 90 -4.16 -0.01 0.06
C ILE A 90 -4.15 -0.66 -1.32
N THR A 91 -4.86 -0.05 -2.25
CA THR A 91 -4.83 -0.33 -3.69
C THR A 91 -4.42 0.93 -4.43
N LEU A 92 -3.49 0.80 -5.38
CA LEU A 92 -3.01 1.90 -6.22
C LEU A 92 -3.23 1.58 -7.70
N SER A 93 -3.82 2.53 -8.41
CA SER A 93 -3.98 2.52 -9.86
C SER A 93 -4.24 3.94 -10.32
N THR A 94 -3.76 4.30 -11.51
CA THR A 94 -3.95 5.63 -12.07
C THR A 94 -5.18 5.67 -12.96
N HIS A 95 -6.20 6.42 -12.55
CA HIS A 95 -7.47 6.54 -13.29
C HIS A 95 -7.27 7.09 -14.71
N GLU A 96 -6.38 8.07 -14.89
CA GLU A 96 -6.14 8.75 -16.17
C GLU A 96 -5.72 7.78 -17.30
N CYS A 97 -4.94 6.75 -16.97
CA CYS A 97 -4.50 5.72 -17.92
C CYS A 97 -5.16 4.36 -17.68
N ALA A 98 -6.20 4.29 -16.83
CA ALA A 98 -6.91 3.09 -16.44
C ALA A 98 -5.97 1.91 -16.09
N GLY A 99 -4.91 2.19 -15.32
CA GLY A 99 -3.87 1.21 -15.04
C GLY A 99 -2.71 1.75 -14.21
N LEU A 100 -1.69 0.91 -14.03
CA LEU A 100 -0.49 1.29 -13.29
C LEU A 100 0.33 2.32 -14.07
N SER A 101 0.76 3.39 -13.39
CA SER A 101 1.72 4.38 -13.89
C SER A 101 2.86 4.60 -12.90
N GLU A 102 3.83 5.44 -13.27
CA GLU A 102 4.88 5.88 -12.34
C GLU A 102 4.32 6.53 -11.06
N ARG A 103 3.13 7.16 -11.12
CA ARG A 103 2.51 7.78 -9.94
C ARG A 103 2.22 6.72 -8.85
N ASP A 104 1.78 5.54 -9.26
CA ASP A 104 1.52 4.41 -8.37
C ASP A 104 2.82 3.90 -7.73
N ILE A 105 3.88 3.75 -8.53
CA ILE A 105 5.20 3.31 -8.06
C ILE A 105 5.81 4.31 -7.06
N ASN A 106 5.71 5.60 -7.35
CA ASN A 106 6.22 6.67 -6.50
C ASN A 106 5.47 6.73 -5.16
N LEU A 107 4.14 6.63 -5.20
CA LEU A 107 3.34 6.65 -3.97
C LEU A 107 3.54 5.36 -3.16
N ALA A 108 3.62 4.19 -3.78
CA ALA A 108 3.93 2.93 -3.11
C ALA A 108 5.28 2.98 -2.39
N SER A 109 6.30 3.51 -3.07
CA SER A 109 7.65 3.67 -2.50
C SER A 109 7.66 4.60 -1.29
N PHE A 110 6.90 5.71 -1.34
CA PHE A 110 6.75 6.59 -0.19
C PHE A 110 5.98 5.91 0.96
N ILE A 111 4.91 5.18 0.65
CA ILE A 111 4.14 4.42 1.64
C ILE A 111 5.06 3.46 2.41
N GLU A 112 5.96 2.75 1.74
CA GLU A 112 6.94 1.87 2.40
C GLU A 112 7.88 2.65 3.32
N GLN A 113 8.39 3.81 2.91
CA GLN A 113 9.23 4.65 3.76
C GLN A 113 8.51 5.08 5.05
N VAL A 114 7.23 5.43 4.94
CA VAL A 114 6.40 5.75 6.11
C VAL A 114 6.21 4.51 6.98
N ALA A 115 5.83 3.37 6.40
CA ALA A 115 5.58 2.14 7.13
C ALA A 115 6.80 1.65 7.93
N VAL A 116 8.00 1.63 7.31
CA VAL A 116 9.26 1.24 7.96
C VAL A 116 9.63 2.17 9.11
N SER A 117 9.29 3.47 9.02
CA SER A 117 9.56 4.41 10.12
C SER A 117 8.59 4.28 11.30
N MET A 118 7.59 3.39 11.21
CA MET A 118 6.52 3.23 12.22
C MET A 118 6.44 1.83 12.84
N THR A 119 7.33 0.91 12.41
CA THR A 119 7.66 -0.34 13.14
C THR A 119 8.47 -0.05 14.38
#